data_AF-A0A433P6G9-F1
#
_entry.id   AF-A0A433P6G9-F1
#
_cell.length_a   1.000
_cell.length_b   1.000
_cell.length_c   1.000
_cell.angle_alpha   90.00
_cell.angle_beta   90.00
_cell.angle_gamma   90.00
#
_symmetry.space_group_name_H-M   'P 1'
#
loop_
_entity.id
_entity.type
_entity.pdbx_description
1 polymer ?
#
loop_
_entity_poly.entity_id
_entity_poly.type
_entity_poly.pdbx_seq_one_letter_code
_entity_poly.pdbx_strand_id
1 'polypeptide(L)'
;MYIRNTLALLASLSLAILTTAAPAPLAVNATLDNELVLATTEVDRIALITDPTNFVFDFAHAEVKQEAGGRIVASNTKNFPALIGHGIAMAVGFIEPCGINLPHIHNRATEILFVVSGEFETGFFIENGGKV
;
A
#
# COMPACT_ATOMS: atom_id res chain seq x y z
N MET A 1 -0.01 45.45 -54.67
CA MET A 1 -0.61 46.39 -53.70
C MET A 1 -0.63 45.72 -52.35
N TYR A 2 0.37 46.02 -51.50
CA TYR A 2 0.62 45.39 -50.21
C TYR A 2 0.21 46.35 -49.10
N ILE A 3 -0.82 46.02 -48.33
CA ILE A 3 -1.06 46.54 -46.97
C ILE A 3 -1.72 45.42 -46.17
N ARG A 4 -1.24 45.25 -44.93
CA ARG A 4 -1.91 44.78 -43.69
C ARG A 4 -1.02 43.77 -42.96
N ASN A 5 -0.83 43.80 -41.66
CA ASN A 5 -1.05 44.80 -40.61
C ASN A 5 -0.32 44.16 -39.42
N THR A 6 0.70 44.83 -38.87
CA THR A 6 1.48 44.28 -37.76
C THR A 6 0.63 44.36 -36.49
N LEU A 7 0.14 43.22 -35.99
CA LEU A 7 -0.35 43.11 -34.61
C LEU A 7 0.34 41.92 -33.94
N ALA A 8 1.24 42.24 -33.02
CA ALA A 8 1.78 41.30 -32.05
C ALA A 8 0.68 40.97 -31.02
N LEU A 9 0.38 39.69 -30.81
CA LEU A 9 -0.46 39.25 -29.71
C LEU A 9 0.40 38.46 -28.73
N LEU A 10 0.74 39.10 -27.60
CA LEU A 10 1.26 38.47 -26.40
C LEU A 10 0.16 37.61 -25.77
N ALA A 11 0.28 36.29 -25.81
CA ALA A 11 -0.52 35.40 -24.98
C ALA A 11 0.28 35.04 -23.72
N SER A 12 -0.13 35.62 -22.60
CA SER A 12 0.43 35.39 -21.27
C SER A 12 0.21 33.95 -20.81
N LEU A 13 1.30 33.27 -20.45
CA LEU A 13 1.31 31.99 -19.75
C LEU A 13 0.73 32.19 -18.34
N SER A 14 -0.49 31.70 -18.09
CA SER A 14 -1.01 31.60 -16.73
C SER A 14 -0.58 30.26 -16.13
N LEU A 15 0.29 30.34 -15.13
CA LEU A 15 0.74 29.21 -14.34
C LEU A 15 -0.37 28.87 -13.34
N ALA A 16 -1.15 27.81 -13.59
CA ALA A 16 -2.03 27.25 -12.58
C ALA A 16 -1.16 26.55 -11.54
N ILE A 17 -1.06 27.12 -10.34
CA ILE A 17 -0.45 26.44 -9.19
C ILE A 17 -1.41 25.30 -8.81
N LEU A 18 -1.05 24.08 -9.21
CA LEU A 18 -1.69 22.87 -8.74
C LEU A 18 -1.26 22.70 -7.27
N THR A 19 -2.07 23.20 -6.33
CA THR A 19 -1.89 22.83 -4.92
C THR A 19 -2.35 21.38 -4.79
N THR A 20 -1.45 20.42 -5.01
CA THR A 20 -1.66 19.06 -4.52
C THR A 20 -1.61 19.15 -3.00
N ALA A 21 -2.76 19.23 -2.36
CA ALA A 21 -2.82 18.98 -0.92
C ALA A 21 -2.20 17.60 -0.70
N ALA A 22 -1.14 17.53 0.10
CA ALA A 22 -0.60 16.24 0.53
C ALA A 22 -1.75 15.44 1.16
N PRO A 23 -1.86 14.14 0.89
CA PRO A 23 -2.84 13.31 1.61
C PRO A 23 -2.60 13.54 3.09
N ALA A 24 -3.67 13.78 3.85
CA ALA A 24 -3.59 13.89 5.29
C ALA A 24 -2.78 12.68 5.80
N PRO A 25 -1.78 12.87 6.68
CA PRO A 25 -1.08 11.74 7.25
C PRO A 25 -2.16 10.85 7.87
N LEU A 26 -2.17 9.56 7.48
CA LEU A 26 -2.99 8.54 8.15
C LEU A 26 -2.80 8.79 9.64
N ALA A 27 -3.89 9.11 10.34
CA ALA A 27 -3.84 9.47 11.74
C ALA A 27 -3.36 8.23 12.52
N VAL A 28 -2.05 8.15 12.75
CA VAL A 28 -1.46 7.22 13.70
C VAL A 28 -2.01 7.65 15.04
N ASN A 29 -3.00 6.93 15.55
CA ASN A 29 -3.47 7.13 16.90
C ASN A 29 -2.39 6.58 17.84
N ALA A 30 -1.30 7.33 17.99
CA ALA A 30 -0.09 6.88 18.67
C ALA A 30 -0.35 6.37 20.09
N THR A 31 -1.45 6.79 20.71
CA THR A 31 -1.91 6.28 22.01
C THR A 31 -2.36 4.82 21.92
N LEU A 32 -3.24 4.48 20.96
CA LEU A 32 -3.76 3.11 20.80
C LEU A 32 -2.64 2.13 20.42
N ASP A 33 -1.76 2.51 19.49
CA ASP A 33 -0.66 1.63 19.07
C ASP A 33 0.25 1.30 20.26
N ASN A 34 0.57 2.30 21.10
CA ASN A 34 1.37 2.09 22.31
C ASN A 34 0.63 1.22 23.34
N GLU A 35 -0.65 1.44 23.57
CA GLU A 35 -1.46 0.62 24.48
C GLU A 35 -1.54 -0.84 24.00
N LEU A 36 -1.72 -1.06 22.70
CA LEU A 36 -1.71 -2.40 22.11
C LEU A 36 -0.35 -3.06 22.28
N VAL A 37 0.76 -2.36 22.04
CA VAL A 37 2.11 -2.90 22.27
C VAL A 37 2.35 -3.25 23.74
N LEU A 38 1.80 -2.48 24.67
CA LEU A 38 2.01 -2.63 26.12
C LEU A 38 0.99 -3.56 26.80
N ALA A 39 -0.07 -3.98 26.11
CA ALA A 39 -1.09 -4.88 26.66
C ALA A 39 -0.47 -6.18 27.19
N THR A 40 -0.81 -6.54 28.44
CA THR A 40 -0.21 -7.69 29.14
C THR A 40 -0.74 -9.01 28.64
N THR A 41 -2.05 -9.08 28.35
CA THR A 41 -2.71 -10.28 27.82
C THR A 41 -3.42 -9.97 26.51
N GLU A 42 -3.77 -11.02 25.77
CA GLU A 42 -4.58 -10.86 24.56
C GLU A 42 -6.00 -10.35 24.88
N VAL A 43 -6.54 -10.70 26.04
CA VAL A 43 -7.83 -10.17 26.50
C VAL A 43 -7.75 -8.65 26.68
N ASP A 44 -6.66 -8.15 27.27
CA ASP A 44 -6.44 -6.71 27.41
C ASP A 44 -6.31 -6.02 26.05
N ARG A 45 -5.61 -6.65 25.10
CA ARG A 45 -5.44 -6.15 23.73
C ARG A 45 -6.77 -6.04 22.99
N ILE A 46 -7.59 -7.10 23.06
CA ILE A 46 -8.92 -7.12 22.45
C ILE A 46 -9.82 -6.05 23.06
N ALA A 47 -9.74 -5.83 24.37
CA ALA A 47 -10.53 -4.82 25.06
C ALA A 47 -10.20 -3.37 24.61
N LEU A 48 -9.00 -3.12 24.08
CA LEU A 48 -8.60 -1.82 23.52
C LEU A 48 -9.23 -1.55 22.14
N ILE A 49 -9.59 -2.59 21.38
CA ILE A 49 -10.24 -2.48 20.07
C ILE A 49 -11.76 -2.60 20.28
N THR A 50 -12.38 -1.48 20.64
CA THR A 50 -13.77 -1.44 21.11
C THR A 50 -14.82 -1.69 20.03
N ASP A 51 -14.51 -1.37 18.77
CA ASP A 51 -15.38 -1.67 17.64
C ASP A 51 -14.99 -3.03 17.04
N PRO A 52 -15.87 -4.04 17.06
CA PRO A 52 -15.56 -5.37 16.55
C PRO A 52 -15.27 -5.39 15.04
N THR A 53 -15.71 -4.38 14.28
CA THR A 53 -15.41 -4.27 12.85
C THR A 53 -13.92 -4.03 12.59
N ASN A 54 -13.18 -3.49 13.57
CA ASN A 54 -11.74 -3.28 13.49
C ASN A 54 -10.91 -4.58 13.64
N PHE A 55 -11.56 -5.75 13.74
CA PHE A 55 -10.92 -7.06 13.56
C PHE A 55 -11.07 -7.62 12.15
N VAL A 56 -11.69 -6.87 11.24
CA VAL A 56 -11.88 -7.26 9.83
C VAL A 56 -11.16 -6.27 8.94
N PHE A 57 -10.29 -6.78 8.07
CA PHE A 57 -9.66 -5.99 7.01
C PHE A 57 -10.26 -6.36 5.66
N ASP A 58 -10.88 -5.39 4.99
CA ASP A 58 -11.51 -5.60 3.70
C ASP A 58 -10.52 -5.39 2.55
N PHE A 59 -9.93 -6.48 2.05
CA PHE A 59 -9.02 -6.45 0.91
C PHE A 59 -9.71 -6.13 -0.42
N ALA A 60 -11.03 -6.30 -0.53
CA ALA A 60 -11.76 -6.09 -1.78
C ALA A 60 -11.99 -4.60 -2.05
N HIS A 61 -12.23 -3.82 -0.99
CA HIS A 61 -12.55 -2.40 -1.08
C HIS A 61 -11.44 -1.46 -0.56
N ALA A 62 -10.28 -2.00 -0.17
CA ALA A 62 -9.15 -1.17 0.23
C ALA A 62 -8.68 -0.27 -0.93
N GLU A 63 -8.53 1.02 -0.66
CA GLU A 63 -7.99 1.98 -1.63
C GLU A 63 -6.50 1.71 -1.88
N VAL A 64 -6.18 1.27 -3.10
CA VAL A 64 -4.81 1.07 -3.56
C VAL A 64 -4.64 1.62 -4.96
N LYS A 65 -3.45 2.14 -5.25
CA LYS A 65 -3.09 2.57 -6.59
C LYS A 65 -2.97 1.32 -7.49
N GLN A 66 -3.72 1.32 -8.58
CA GLN A 66 -3.52 0.37 -9.68
C GLN A 66 -2.30 0.80 -10.48
N GLU A 67 -1.41 -0.15 -10.76
CA GLU A 67 -0.26 0.04 -11.63
C GLU A 67 -0.42 -0.77 -12.92
N ALA A 68 0.42 -0.51 -13.92
CA ALA A 68 0.46 -1.35 -15.11
C ALA A 68 0.92 -2.76 -14.71
N GLY A 69 0.04 -3.76 -14.89
CA GLY A 69 0.28 -5.15 -14.50
C GLY A 69 -0.42 -5.60 -13.22
N GLY A 70 -1.17 -4.71 -12.53
CA GLY A 70 -2.06 -5.08 -11.44
C GLY A 70 -1.99 -4.20 -10.18
N ARG A 71 -2.51 -4.73 -9.06
CA ARG A 71 -2.49 -4.09 -7.73
C ARG A 71 -2.16 -5.09 -6.64
N ILE A 72 -1.62 -4.57 -5.54
CA ILE A 72 -1.41 -5.33 -4.30
C ILE A 72 -2.03 -4.53 -3.16
N VAL A 73 -2.87 -5.19 -2.36
CA VAL A 73 -3.43 -4.66 -1.12
C VAL A 73 -2.72 -5.31 0.05
N ALA A 74 -2.09 -4.53 0.92
CA ALA A 74 -1.37 -5.05 2.07
C ALA A 74 -2.00 -4.58 3.39
N SER A 75 -2.16 -5.50 4.33
CA SER A 75 -2.52 -5.24 5.73
C SER A 75 -1.31 -5.48 6.62
N ASN A 76 -0.95 -4.50 7.43
CA ASN A 76 0.11 -4.58 8.43
C ASN A 76 -0.26 -3.69 9.63
N THR A 77 0.58 -3.65 10.66
CA THR A 77 0.30 -2.90 11.89
C THR A 77 0.06 -1.40 11.67
N LYS A 78 0.49 -0.81 10.54
CA LYS A 78 0.25 0.60 10.22
C LYS A 78 -1.20 0.89 9.84
N ASN A 79 -1.88 -0.05 9.17
CA ASN A 79 -3.24 0.16 8.66
C ASN A 79 -4.27 -0.85 9.21
N PHE A 80 -3.83 -1.80 10.02
CA PHE A 80 -4.68 -2.77 10.68
C PHE A 80 -4.16 -3.04 12.12
N PRO A 81 -4.54 -2.21 13.10
CA PRO A 81 -4.02 -2.29 14.48
C PRO A 81 -4.27 -3.62 15.18
N ALA A 82 -5.28 -4.39 14.76
CA ALA A 82 -5.54 -5.74 15.26
C ALA A 82 -4.34 -6.70 15.06
N LEU A 83 -3.41 -6.39 14.16
CA LEU A 83 -2.19 -7.19 13.96
C LEU A 83 -1.08 -6.90 14.97
N ILE A 84 -1.17 -5.83 15.78
CA ILE A 84 -0.15 -5.48 16.77
C ILE A 84 -0.06 -6.62 17.80
N GLY A 85 1.16 -7.13 18.02
CA GLY A 85 1.41 -8.26 18.94
C GLY A 85 1.31 -9.65 18.29
N HIS A 86 0.87 -9.76 17.04
CA HIS A 86 0.65 -11.06 16.37
C HIS A 86 1.81 -11.51 15.48
N GLY A 87 2.69 -10.58 15.07
CA GLY A 87 3.86 -10.91 14.25
C GLY A 87 3.55 -11.36 12.82
N ILE A 88 2.35 -11.04 12.31
CA ILE A 88 1.92 -11.38 10.96
C ILE A 88 1.52 -10.13 10.17
N ALA A 89 1.60 -10.24 8.85
CA ALA A 89 1.06 -9.31 7.87
C ALA A 89 0.51 -10.13 6.70
N MET A 90 -0.36 -9.54 5.90
CA MET A 90 -0.94 -10.21 4.73
C MET A 90 -0.99 -9.24 3.57
N ALA A 91 -0.79 -9.77 2.36
CA ALA A 91 -1.04 -9.03 1.13
C ALA A 91 -1.88 -9.89 0.17
N VAL A 92 -2.80 -9.24 -0.54
CA VAL A 92 -3.59 -9.84 -1.62
C VAL A 92 -3.23 -9.11 -2.91
N GLY A 93 -2.53 -9.82 -3.78
CA GLY A 93 -2.11 -9.35 -5.10
C GLY A 93 -3.07 -9.79 -6.20
N PHE A 94 -3.36 -8.88 -7.12
CA PHE A 94 -4.04 -9.14 -8.37
C PHE A 94 -3.06 -8.75 -9.47
N ILE A 95 -2.49 -9.73 -10.15
CA ILE A 95 -1.52 -9.53 -11.22
C ILE A 95 -2.22 -9.86 -12.54
N GLU A 96 -2.16 -8.92 -13.49
CA GLU A 96 -2.75 -9.06 -14.82
C GLU A 96 -1.90 -9.99 -15.70
N PRO A 97 -2.43 -10.51 -16.83
CA PRO A 97 -1.63 -11.29 -17.77
C PRO A 97 -0.37 -10.54 -18.20
N CYS A 98 0.77 -11.25 -18.21
CA CYS A 98 2.11 -10.68 -18.44
C CYS A 98 2.57 -9.65 -17.40
N GLY A 99 1.84 -9.48 -16.29
CA GLY A 99 2.26 -8.69 -15.14
C GLY A 99 3.33 -9.42 -14.31
N ILE A 100 4.12 -8.63 -13.59
CA ILE A 100 5.17 -9.13 -12.71
C ILE A 100 5.14 -8.35 -11.39
N ASN A 101 5.21 -9.07 -10.26
CA ASN A 101 5.61 -8.44 -9.01
C ASN A 101 7.13 -8.27 -9.05
N LEU A 102 7.60 -7.04 -9.23
CA LEU A 102 9.02 -6.77 -9.46
C LEU A 102 9.91 -7.41 -8.39
N PRO A 103 11.15 -7.79 -8.73
CA PRO A 103 12.10 -8.32 -7.74
C PRO A 103 12.22 -7.38 -6.54
N HIS A 104 11.95 -7.91 -5.35
CA HIS A 104 11.98 -7.16 -4.09
C HIS A 104 12.42 -8.07 -2.94
N ILE A 105 12.61 -7.47 -1.76
CA ILE A 105 12.99 -8.17 -0.53
C ILE A 105 12.13 -7.71 0.65
N HIS A 106 11.92 -8.60 1.61
CA HIS A 106 11.32 -8.29 2.90
C HIS A 106 12.40 -8.31 3.98
N ASN A 107 12.89 -7.14 4.38
CA ASN A 107 14.05 -7.02 5.28
C ASN A 107 13.87 -7.68 6.66
N ARG A 108 12.63 -7.98 7.07
CA ARG A 108 12.28 -8.45 8.44
C ARG A 108 11.15 -9.48 8.47
N ALA A 109 10.81 -10.11 7.34
CA ALA A 109 9.74 -11.10 7.29
C ALA A 109 10.04 -12.17 6.24
N THR A 110 9.59 -13.40 6.49
CA THR A 110 9.50 -14.45 5.48
C THR A 110 8.09 -14.42 4.91
N GLU A 111 7.97 -14.56 3.58
CA GLU A 111 6.68 -14.61 2.90
C GLU A 111 6.25 -16.05 2.62
N ILE A 112 4.96 -16.34 2.81
CA ILE A 112 4.31 -17.55 2.32
C ILE A 112 3.25 -17.09 1.32
N LEU A 113 3.41 -17.49 0.05
CA LEU A 113 2.50 -17.09 -1.03
C LEU A 113 1.53 -18.24 -1.36
N PHE A 114 0.25 -17.89 -1.47
CA PHE A 114 -0.81 -18.82 -1.87
C PHE A 114 -1.47 -18.33 -3.17
N VAL A 115 -1.51 -19.20 -4.18
CA VAL A 115 -2.22 -18.91 -5.43
C VAL A 115 -3.70 -19.27 -5.28
N VAL A 116 -4.57 -18.26 -5.32
CA VAL A 116 -6.03 -18.45 -5.20
C VAL A 116 -6.67 -18.71 -6.57
N SER A 117 -6.15 -18.09 -7.63
CA SER A 117 -6.64 -18.25 -9.01
C SER A 117 -5.52 -17.92 -10.00
N GLY A 118 -5.50 -18.63 -11.13
CA GLY A 118 -4.49 -18.47 -12.18
C GLY A 118 -3.25 -19.35 -11.96
N GLU A 119 -2.19 -19.04 -12.69
CA GLU A 119 -0.90 -19.72 -12.63
C GLU A 119 0.20 -18.67 -12.52
N PHE A 120 1.16 -18.90 -11.62
CA PHE A 120 2.25 -17.98 -11.32
C PHE A 120 3.58 -18.71 -11.37
N GLU A 121 4.54 -18.11 -12.07
CA GLU A 121 5.93 -18.48 -11.94
C GLU A 121 6.56 -17.67 -10.81
N THR A 122 7.26 -18.35 -9.91
CA THR A 122 7.93 -17.72 -8.77
C THR A 122 9.39 -18.15 -8.73
N GLY A 123 10.27 -17.27 -8.27
CA GLY A 123 11.68 -17.59 -8.07
C GLY A 123 12.29 -16.75 -6.96
N PHE A 124 13.34 -17.27 -6.34
CA PHE A 124 14.08 -16.59 -5.27
C PHE A 124 15.56 -16.52 -5.62
N PHE A 125 16.18 -15.39 -5.28
CA PHE A 125 17.64 -15.25 -5.33
C PHE A 125 18.19 -15.47 -3.94
N ILE A 126 19.01 -16.51 -3.77
CA ILE A 126 19.71 -16.74 -2.51
C ILE A 126 21.06 -16.03 -2.55
N GLU A 127 21.39 -15.28 -1.51
CA GLU A 127 22.62 -14.49 -1.40
C GLU A 127 23.90 -15.32 -1.57
N ASN A 128 23.87 -16.61 -1.24
CA ASN A 128 25.02 -17.51 -1.29
C ASN A 128 25.14 -18.31 -2.61
N GLY A 129 24.37 -17.95 -3.65
CA GLY A 129 24.41 -18.64 -4.95
C GLY A 129 23.69 -19.98 -4.97
N GLY A 130 22.97 -20.34 -3.90
CA GLY A 130 22.02 -21.45 -3.90
C GLY A 130 20.90 -21.21 -4.91
N LYS A 131 20.47 -22.28 -5.57
CA LYS A 131 19.33 -22.28 -6.51
C LYS A 131 18.15 -22.99 -5.84
N VAL A 132 16.99 -22.34 -5.84
CA VAL A 132 15.70 -22.85 -5.36
C VAL A 132 14.63 -22.50 -6.37
#